data_AF-A0A1Z4N8K9-F1
#
_entry.id   AF-A0A1Z4N8K9-F1
#
_cell.length_a   1.000
_cell.length_b   1.000
_cell.length_c   1.000
_cell.angle_alpha   90.00
_cell.angle_beta   90.00
_cell.angle_gamma   90.00
#
_symmetry.space_group_name_H-M   'P 1'
#
loop_
_entity.id
_entity.type
_entity.pdbx_description
1 polymer ?
#
loop_
_entity_poly.entity_id
_entity_poly.type
_entity_poly.pdbx_seq_one_letter_code
_entity_poly.pdbx_strand_id
1 'polypeptide(L)' 'MSSPDRGEVWLVDLGYVAKVRPCLVISVPALDQDRALSSALIPHNNQPTGFKI' A
#
# COMPACT_ATOMS: atom_id res chain seq x y z
N MET A 1 -15.80 -0.46 8.92
CA MET A 1 -14.81 -0.98 7.96
C MET A 1 -13.58 -1.37 8.76
N SER A 2 -12.95 -2.49 8.46
CA SER A 2 -11.68 -2.88 9.11
C SER A 2 -10.59 -1.87 8.79
N SER A 3 -9.95 -1.32 9.81
CA SER A 3 -8.79 -0.45 9.65
C SER A 3 -7.54 -1.32 9.41
N PRO A 4 -6.73 -1.03 8.40
CA PRO A 4 -5.52 -1.80 8.12
C PRO A 4 -4.46 -1.56 9.20
N ASP A 5 -3.85 -2.63 9.69
CA ASP A 5 -2.75 -2.55 10.66
C ASP A 5 -1.39 -2.48 9.96
N ARG A 6 -0.42 -1.87 10.65
CA ARG A 6 0.95 -1.74 10.13
C ARG A 6 1.59 -3.11 9.96
N GLY A 7 2.11 -3.38 8.76
CA GLY A 7 2.73 -4.65 8.41
C GLY A 7 1.81 -5.61 7.67
N GLU A 8 0.52 -5.28 7.53
CA GLU A 8 -0.41 -6.07 6.73
C GLU A 8 -0.25 -5.78 5.24
N VAL A 9 -0.58 -6.78 4.42
CA VAL A 9 -0.60 -6.67 2.96
C VAL A 9 -2.04 -6.62 2.48
N TRP A 10 -2.39 -5.55 1.78
CA TRP A 10 -3.73 -5.30 1.28
C TRP A 10 -3.75 -5.21 -0.24
N LEU A 11 -4.84 -5.67 -0.84
CA LEU A 11 -5.08 -5.46 -2.27
C LEU A 11 -5.62 -4.03 -2.46
N VAL A 12 -4.85 -3.19 -3.14
CA VAL A 12 -5.18 -1.77 -3.29
C VAL A 12 -5.34 -1.43 -4.76
N ASP A 13 -6.44 -0.76 -5.09
CA ASP A 13 -6.60 -0.07 -6.37
C ASP A 13 -5.85 1.26 -6.32
N LEU A 14 -4.72 1.34 -7.03
CA LEU A 14 -3.91 2.56 -7.12
C LEU A 14 -4.36 3.48 -8.27
N GLY A 15 -5.53 3.21 -8.86
CA GLY A 15 -6.15 4.01 -9.89
C GLY A 15 -5.53 3.81 -11.28
N TYR A 16 -5.79 4.80 -12.15
CA TYR A 16 -5.72 4.68 -13.61
C TYR A 16 -4.38 4.19 -14.16
N VAL A 17 -3.25 4.62 -13.58
CA VAL A 17 -1.89 4.28 -14.08
C VAL A 17 -1.32 3.05 -13.38
N ALA A 18 -1.76 2.75 -12.16
CA ALA A 18 -1.04 1.86 -11.27
C ALA A 18 -1.72 0.49 -11.05
N LYS A 19 -2.89 0.18 -11.63
CA LYS A 19 -3.55 -1.15 -11.51
C LYS A 19 -3.82 -1.58 -10.05
N VAL A 20 -4.68 -2.58 -9.88
CA VAL A 20 -4.91 -3.22 -8.57
C VAL A 20 -3.74 -4.13 -8.23
N ARG A 21 -3.09 -3.94 -7.08
CA ARG A 21 -1.95 -4.78 -6.65
C ARG A 21 -1.77 -4.88 -5.13
N PRO A 22 -1.02 -5.87 -4.65
CA PRO A 22 -0.66 -5.96 -3.24
C PRO A 22 0.20 -4.77 -2.81
N CYS A 23 -0.15 -4.17 -1.68
CA CYS A 23 0.55 -3.06 -1.06
C CYS A 23 0.81 -3.36 0.42
N LEU A 24 2.00 -3.04 0.89
CA LEU A 24 2.34 -3.10 2.31
C LEU A 24 1.87 -1.83 3.02
N VAL A 25 1.14 -2.00 4.12
CA VAL A 25 0.70 -0.90 4.99
C VAL A 25 1.84 -0.55 5.95
N ILE A 26 2.37 0.67 5.85
CA ILE A 26 3.47 1.15 6.72
C ILE A 26 3.09 2.33 7.62
N SER A 27 1.89 2.90 7.41
CA SER A 27 1.35 3.99 8.22
C SER A 27 0.93 3.53 9.63
N VAL A 28 0.82 4.49 10.54
CA VAL A 28 0.13 4.29 11.83
C VAL A 28 -1.39 4.27 11.61
N PRO A 29 -2.18 3.66 12.53
CA PRO A 29 -3.63 3.68 12.44
C PRO A 29 -4.16 5.10 12.26
N ALA A 30 -5.00 5.31 11.25
CA ALA A 30 -5.63 6.60 11.00
C ALA A 30 -6.52 6.98 12.19
N LEU A 31 -6.41 8.23 12.66
CA LEU A 31 -7.33 8.79 13.66
C LEU A 31 -8.64 9.17 12.94
N ASP A 32 -9.77 9.20 13.65
CA ASP A 32 -11.11 9.49 13.07
C ASP A 32 -11.21 10.85 12.32
N GLN A 33 -10.22 11.73 12.49
CA GLN A 33 -10.11 13.02 11.80
C GLN A 33 -9.38 12.94 10.46
N ASP A 34 -8.56 11.91 10.26
CA ASP A 34 -7.98 11.61 8.96
C ASP A 34 -9.08 10.96 8.12
N ARG A 35 -9.45 11.57 6.98
CA ARG A 35 -10.11 10.78 5.92
C ARG A 35 -9.26 9.53 5.78
N ALA A 36 -9.86 8.33 5.89
CA ALA A 36 -9.18 7.02 6.01
C ALA A 36 -8.13 6.78 4.91
N LEU A 37 -7.00 7.46 5.04
CA LEU A 37 -5.89 7.51 4.14
C LEU A 37 -4.82 6.72 4.85
N SER A 38 -4.67 5.45 4.49
CA SER A 38 -3.45 4.71 4.77
C SER A 38 -2.33 5.46 4.05
N SER A 39 -1.73 6.44 4.73
CA SER A 39 -1.00 7.57 4.15
C SER A 39 0.30 7.17 3.46
N ALA A 40 0.73 5.93 3.64
CA ALA A 40 1.86 5.35 2.96
C ALA A 40 1.63 3.86 2.67
N LEU A 41 1.54 3.54 1.37
CA LEU A 41 1.41 2.19 0.83
C LEU A 41 2.59 1.94 -0.11
N ILE A 42 3.32 0.85 0.09
CA ILE A 42 4.41 0.46 -0.81
C ILE A 42 3.89 -0.60 -1.78
N PRO A 43 3.76 -0.31 -3.09
CA PRO A 43 3.34 -1.29 -4.08
C PRO A 43 4.40 -2.37 -4.28
N HIS A 44 3.97 -3.64 -4.29
CA HIS A 44 4.84 -4.74 -4.68
C HIS A 44 5.11 -4.71 -6.18
N ASN A 45 6.39 -4.70 -6.58
CA ASN A 45 6.80 -4.83 -7.98
C ASN A 45 7.32 -6.25 -8.23
N ASN A 46 6.69 -6.98 -9.16
CA ASN A 46 7.10 -8.33 -9.54
C ASN A 46 8.26 -8.34 -10.55
N GLN A 47 8.69 -7.19 -11.06
CA GLN A 47 9.88 -7.11 -11.90
C GLN A 47 11.11 -7.11 -10.99
N PRO A 48 12.04 -8.07 -11.15
CA PRO A 48 13.33 -7.97 -10.49
C PRO A 48 14.00 -6.70 -10.98
N THR A 49 14.40 -5.82 -10.06
CA THR A 49 15.33 -4.74 -10.36
C THR A 49 16.63 -5.40 -10.82
N GLY A 50 16.83 -5.46 -12.13
CA GLY A 50 18.01 -6.08 -12.73
C GLY A 50 19.26 -5.27 -12.39
N PHE A 51 19.88 -5.55 -11.25
CA PHE A 51 21.25 -5.15 -10.99
C PHE A 51 22.16 -6.06 -11.82
N LYS A 52 22.54 -5.56 -13.00
CA LYS A 52 23.51 -6.20 -13.87
C LYS A 52 24.90 -5.78 -13.38
N ILE A 53 25.61 -6.70 -12.74
CA ILE A 53 27.06 -6.63 -12.47
C ILE A 53 27.83 -6.75 -13.78
#